data_AF-A0A7V9DH21-F1
#
_entry.id   AF-A0A7V9DH21-F1
#
_cell.length_a   1.000
_cell.length_b   1.000
_cell.length_c   1.000
_cell.angle_alpha   90.00
_cell.angle_beta   90.00
_cell.angle_gamma   90.00
#
_symmetry.space_group_name_H-M   'P 1'
#
loop_
_entity.id
_entity.type
_entity.pdbx_description
1 polymer ?
#
loop_
_entity_poly.entity_id
_entity_poly.type
_entity_poly.pdbx_seq_one_letter_code
_entity_poly.pdbx_strand_id
1 'polypeptide(L)'
;ADAAAALAPAVRRGCFVAIGEPFWRQWPLEPDVDAQEFVDLEATVARFERAGLATTGIVAASEEDWDRYESLHWRAVEEWLAEHPEHPDAAEIRGRHEGYRRDYVRSQRSLLGWAIFVGRKG
;
A
#
# COMPACT_ATOMS: atom_id res chain seq x y z
N ALA A 1 7.45 6.33 13.05
CA ALA A 1 7.87 7.64 12.52
C ALA A 1 7.53 7.66 11.03
N ASP A 2 6.97 8.77 10.56
CA ASP A 2 6.56 8.96 9.18
C ASP A 2 7.76 8.89 8.22
N ALA A 3 7.66 8.15 7.10
CA ALA A 3 8.77 7.98 6.16
C ALA A 3 9.25 9.32 5.59
N ALA A 4 8.33 10.26 5.35
CA ALA A 4 8.68 11.62 4.92
C ALA A 4 9.53 12.35 5.96
N ALA A 5 9.15 12.26 7.24
CA ALA A 5 9.90 12.87 8.34
C ALA A 5 11.28 12.21 8.53
N ALA A 6 11.40 10.90 8.27
CA ALA A 6 12.66 10.18 8.36
C ALA A 6 13.64 10.54 7.21
N LEU A 7 13.13 10.74 5.99
CA LEU A 7 13.96 11.02 4.81
C LEU A 7 14.28 12.51 4.63
N ALA A 8 13.41 13.41 5.07
CA ALA A 8 13.58 14.85 4.88
C ALA A 8 14.91 15.44 5.42
N PRO A 9 15.55 14.93 6.50
CA PRO A 9 16.87 15.39 6.95
C PRO A 9 18.03 14.90 6.09
N ALA A 10 17.86 13.80 5.34
CA ALA A 10 18.91 13.21 4.51
C ALA A 10 19.09 13.89 3.15
N VAL A 11 18.18 14.81 2.79
CA VAL A 11 18.10 15.43 1.45
C VAL A 11 18.44 16.91 1.53
N ARG A 12 19.25 17.39 0.57
CA ARG A 12 19.65 18.80 0.49
C ARG A 12 18.47 19.68 0.06
N ARG A 13 18.49 20.96 0.45
CA ARG A 13 17.51 21.95 -0.01
C ARG A 13 17.44 22.01 -1.53
N GLY A 14 16.23 22.11 -2.08
CA GLY A 14 15.96 22.14 -3.51
C GLY A 14 15.94 20.76 -4.21
N CYS A 15 16.38 19.70 -3.54
CA CYS A 15 16.29 18.32 -4.06
C CYS A 15 14.91 17.70 -3.75
N PHE A 16 14.68 16.50 -4.29
CA PHE A 16 13.40 15.79 -4.20
C PHE A 16 13.55 14.49 -3.41
N VAL A 17 12.44 14.06 -2.81
CA VAL A 17 12.23 12.74 -2.21
C VAL A 17 11.03 12.11 -2.91
N ALA A 18 11.12 10.84 -3.26
CA ALA A 18 10.00 10.05 -3.76
C ALA A 18 9.76 8.89 -2.79
N ILE A 19 8.53 8.74 -2.29
CA ILE A 19 8.15 7.69 -1.34
C ILE A 19 6.86 7.05 -1.81
N GLY A 20 6.82 5.72 -1.84
CA GLY A 20 5.59 4.97 -2.06
C GLY A 20 4.82 4.80 -0.76
N GLU A 21 3.60 5.33 -0.69
CA GLU A 21 2.75 5.27 0.49
C GLU A 21 1.37 4.70 0.15
N PRO A 22 0.83 3.79 0.97
CA PRO A 22 -0.58 3.45 0.94
C PRO A 22 -1.43 4.58 1.55
N PHE A 23 -2.66 4.71 1.07
CA PHE A 23 -3.64 5.65 1.63
C PHE A 23 -5.05 5.13 1.40
N TRP A 24 -6.02 5.59 2.20
CA TRP A 24 -7.42 5.25 1.96
C TRP A 24 -8.05 6.19 0.93
N ARG A 25 -8.68 5.61 -0.10
CA ARG A 25 -9.40 6.35 -1.15
C ARG A 25 -10.70 6.97 -0.65
N GLN A 26 -11.23 6.45 0.46
CA GLN A 26 -12.46 6.91 1.11
C GLN A 26 -12.22 6.98 2.61
N TRP A 27 -12.77 8.01 3.26
CA TRP A 27 -12.70 8.17 4.70
C TRP A 27 -13.95 8.90 5.22
N PRO A 28 -14.51 8.53 6.38
CA PRO A 28 -14.13 7.39 7.22
C PRO A 28 -14.41 6.04 6.53
N LEU A 29 -13.72 4.99 6.96
CA LEU A 29 -13.99 3.64 6.50
C LEU A 29 -15.24 3.06 7.17
N GLU A 30 -15.86 2.08 6.51
CA GLU A 30 -16.90 1.26 7.12
C GLU A 30 -16.36 0.54 8.37
N PRO A 31 -17.18 0.31 9.42
CA PRO A 31 -16.71 -0.23 10.70
C PRO A 31 -16.05 -1.62 10.63
N ASP A 32 -16.30 -2.39 9.56
CA ASP A 32 -15.76 -3.74 9.37
C ASP A 32 -14.45 -3.76 8.56
N VAL A 33 -13.95 -2.59 8.14
CA VAL A 33 -12.66 -2.46 7.44
C VAL A 33 -11.58 -2.09 8.45
N ASP A 34 -10.54 -2.92 8.54
CA ASP A 34 -9.34 -2.58 9.30
C ASP A 34 -8.60 -1.42 8.60
N ALA A 35 -8.60 -0.26 9.24
CA ALA A 35 -7.97 0.95 8.73
C ALA A 35 -6.44 0.85 8.66
N GLN A 36 -5.84 -0.16 9.29
CA GLN A 36 -4.39 -0.24 9.48
C GLN A 36 -3.86 1.10 10.06
N GLU A 37 -2.57 1.37 9.98
CA GLU A 37 -2.00 2.68 10.38
C GLU A 37 -2.04 3.72 9.24
N PHE A 38 -2.83 3.46 8.20
CA PHE A 38 -2.95 4.32 7.03
C PHE A 38 -4.00 5.41 7.25
N VAL A 39 -3.87 6.48 6.48
CA VAL A 39 -4.76 7.64 6.52
C VAL A 39 -5.26 7.93 5.11
N ASP A 40 -6.20 8.87 4.98
CA ASP A 40 -6.66 9.32 3.67
C ASP A 40 -5.56 10.07 2.88
N LEU A 41 -5.87 10.40 1.64
CA LEU A 41 -4.96 11.09 0.74
C LEU A 41 -4.55 12.48 1.27
N GLU A 42 -5.48 13.23 1.86
CA GLU A 42 -5.22 14.58 2.37
C GLU A 42 -4.23 14.53 3.54
N ALA A 43 -4.47 13.63 4.50
CA ALA A 43 -3.60 13.41 5.63
C ALA A 43 -2.22 12.89 5.20
N THR A 44 -2.16 12.06 4.14
CA THR A 44 -0.91 11.59 3.54
C THR A 44 -0.11 12.73 2.91
N VAL A 45 -0.74 13.66 2.20
CA VAL A 45 -0.06 14.87 1.69
C VAL A 45 0.40 15.76 2.85
N ALA A 46 -0.45 15.95 3.87
CA ALA A 46 -0.11 16.77 5.02
C ALA A 46 1.09 16.23 5.83
N ARG A 47 1.32 14.91 5.79
CA ARG A 47 2.52 14.26 6.35
C ARG A 47 3.82 14.77 5.71
N PHE A 48 3.84 14.92 4.37
CA PHE A 48 4.98 15.48 3.64
C PHE A 48 5.20 16.95 3.98
N GLU A 49 4.13 17.75 3.97
CA GLU A 49 4.22 19.18 4.28
C GLU A 49 4.75 19.43 5.70
N ARG A 50 4.29 18.66 6.68
CA ARG A 50 4.81 18.71 8.07
C ARG A 50 6.28 18.32 8.16
N ALA A 51 6.79 17.49 7.26
CA ALA A 51 8.21 17.14 7.15
C ALA A 51 9.06 18.22 6.43
N GLY A 52 8.45 19.31 5.97
CA GLY A 52 9.11 20.36 5.20
C GLY A 52 9.43 19.93 3.76
N LEU A 53 8.63 19.01 3.23
CA LEU A 53 8.67 18.58 1.83
C LEU A 53 7.40 19.09 1.14
N ALA A 54 7.55 20.03 0.22
CA ALA A 54 6.42 20.52 -0.58
C ALA A 54 6.03 19.44 -1.60
N THR A 55 4.80 18.97 -1.56
CA THR A 55 4.31 17.90 -2.44
C THR A 55 4.13 18.45 -3.84
N THR A 56 4.94 17.95 -4.78
CA THR A 56 5.01 18.42 -6.18
C THR A 56 4.45 17.42 -7.19
N GLY A 57 4.19 16.17 -6.78
CA GLY A 57 3.67 15.15 -7.68
C GLY A 57 3.14 13.94 -6.95
N ILE A 58 2.18 13.27 -7.59
CA ILE A 58 1.57 12.02 -7.13
C ILE A 58 1.45 11.12 -8.37
N VAL A 59 1.99 9.91 -8.28
CA VAL A 59 1.81 8.84 -9.29
C VAL A 59 1.07 7.70 -8.62
N ALA A 60 -0.24 7.66 -8.81
CA ALA A 60 -1.12 6.69 -8.15
C ALA A 60 -1.28 5.41 -8.96
N ALA A 61 -1.29 4.28 -8.26
CA ALA A 61 -1.64 2.98 -8.82
C ALA A 61 -3.13 2.96 -9.23
N SER A 62 -3.38 2.46 -10.43
CA SER A 62 -4.73 2.13 -10.88
C SER A 62 -5.23 0.85 -10.21
N GLU A 63 -6.53 0.54 -10.35
CA GLU A 63 -7.05 -0.77 -9.95
C GLU A 63 -6.40 -1.91 -10.76
N GLU A 64 -6.05 -1.67 -12.03
CA GLU A 64 -5.36 -2.66 -12.87
C GLU A 64 -3.94 -2.96 -12.35
N ASP A 65 -3.22 -1.94 -11.87
CA ASP A 65 -1.91 -2.13 -11.24
C ASP A 65 -2.01 -3.02 -10.00
N TRP A 66 -3.03 -2.79 -9.18
CA TRP A 66 -3.35 -3.63 -8.02
C TRP A 66 -3.75 -5.04 -8.41
N ASP A 67 -4.64 -5.20 -9.41
CA ASP A 67 -5.10 -6.51 -9.88
C ASP A 67 -3.91 -7.34 -10.39
N ARG A 68 -2.99 -6.71 -11.12
CA ARG A 68 -1.75 -7.36 -11.58
C ARG A 68 -0.84 -7.73 -10.41
N TYR A 69 -0.66 -6.85 -9.44
CA TYR A 69 0.19 -7.12 -8.27
C TYR A 69 -0.35 -8.30 -7.45
N GLU A 70 -1.64 -8.28 -7.10
CA GLU A 70 -2.27 -9.31 -6.27
C GLU A 70 -2.39 -10.66 -6.99
N SER A 71 -2.75 -10.64 -8.29
CA SER A 71 -2.84 -11.89 -9.06
C SER A 71 -1.51 -12.63 -9.19
N LEU A 72 -0.37 -11.91 -9.17
CA LEU A 72 0.95 -12.55 -9.13
C LEU A 72 1.20 -13.27 -7.80
N HIS A 73 0.78 -12.69 -6.67
CA HIS A 73 0.84 -13.38 -5.38
C HIS A 73 -0.05 -14.62 -5.36
N TRP A 74 -1.28 -14.51 -5.88
CA TRP A 74 -2.21 -15.63 -5.92
C TRP A 74 -1.64 -16.79 -6.75
N ARG A 75 -1.12 -16.47 -7.93
CA ARG A 75 -0.48 -17.45 -8.80
C ARG A 75 0.66 -18.16 -8.09
N ALA A 76 1.56 -17.41 -7.45
CA ALA A 76 2.70 -18.00 -6.75
C ALA A 76 2.28 -18.98 -5.65
N VAL A 77 1.22 -18.65 -4.90
CA VAL A 77 0.72 -19.54 -3.83
C VAL A 77 0.02 -20.78 -4.41
N GLU A 78 -0.81 -20.62 -5.45
CA GLU A 78 -1.49 -21.76 -6.08
C GLU A 78 -0.48 -22.72 -6.73
N GLU A 79 0.56 -22.21 -7.41
CA GLU A 79 1.65 -23.02 -7.96
C GLU A 79 2.41 -23.75 -6.84
N TRP A 80 2.78 -23.07 -5.77
CA TRP A 80 3.49 -23.69 -4.65
C TRP A 80 2.67 -24.79 -3.97
N LEU A 81 1.37 -24.55 -3.74
CA LEU A 81 0.47 -25.54 -3.13
C LEU A 81 0.26 -26.77 -4.02
N ALA A 82 0.29 -26.61 -5.35
CA ALA A 82 0.19 -27.72 -6.29
C ALA A 82 1.46 -28.59 -6.28
N GLU A 83 2.63 -27.98 -6.10
CA GLU A 83 3.92 -28.68 -6.03
C GLU A 83 4.17 -29.33 -4.66
N HIS A 84 3.54 -28.83 -3.59
CA HIS A 84 3.79 -29.26 -2.20
C HIS A 84 2.52 -29.71 -1.46
N PRO A 85 1.74 -30.68 -1.98
CA PRO A 85 0.44 -31.04 -1.43
C PRO A 85 0.49 -31.67 -0.03
N GLU A 86 1.61 -32.31 0.32
CA GLU A 86 1.81 -32.98 1.61
C GLU A 86 2.60 -32.12 2.62
N HIS A 87 2.94 -30.87 2.28
CA HIS A 87 3.65 -30.00 3.20
C HIS A 87 2.80 -29.74 4.45
N PRO A 88 3.37 -29.84 5.67
CA PRO A 88 2.61 -29.69 6.91
C PRO A 88 1.83 -28.37 6.99
N ASP A 89 2.38 -27.29 6.42
CA ASP A 89 1.77 -25.96 6.44
C ASP A 89 0.83 -25.68 5.24
N ALA A 90 0.66 -26.62 4.31
CA ALA A 90 -0.10 -26.37 3.07
C ALA A 90 -1.56 -25.94 3.34
N ALA A 91 -2.21 -26.56 4.34
CA ALA A 91 -3.58 -26.21 4.73
C ALA A 91 -3.67 -24.79 5.30
N GLU A 92 -2.70 -24.38 6.12
CA GLU A 92 -2.65 -23.04 6.69
C GLU A 92 -2.40 -21.98 5.61
N ILE A 93 -1.42 -22.23 4.74
CA ILE A 93 -1.08 -21.34 3.62
C ILE A 93 -2.29 -21.14 2.72
N ARG A 94 -3.02 -22.21 2.38
CA ARG A 94 -4.26 -22.14 1.61
C ARG A 94 -5.31 -21.28 2.31
N GLY A 95 -5.56 -21.52 3.60
CA GLY A 95 -6.53 -20.75 4.36
C GLY A 95 -6.21 -19.25 4.40
N ARG A 96 -4.95 -18.89 4.65
CA ARG A 96 -4.50 -17.48 4.61
C ARG A 96 -4.65 -16.87 3.22
N HIS A 97 -4.24 -17.59 2.18
CA HIS A 97 -4.36 -17.14 0.79
C HIS A 97 -5.81 -16.86 0.39
N GLU A 98 -6.73 -17.78 0.70
CA GLU A 98 -8.16 -17.60 0.42
C GLU A 98 -8.77 -16.44 1.21
N GLY A 99 -8.29 -16.19 2.44
CA GLY A 99 -8.64 -15.01 3.22
C GLY A 99 -8.20 -13.71 2.53
N TYR A 100 -6.91 -13.56 2.24
CA TYR A 100 -6.38 -12.36 1.60
C TYR A 100 -7.00 -12.08 0.23
N ARG A 101 -7.19 -13.11 -0.59
CA ARG A 101 -7.85 -12.96 -1.90
C ARG A 101 -9.28 -12.47 -1.75
N ARG A 102 -10.02 -12.97 -0.74
CA ARG A 102 -11.39 -12.55 -0.46
C ARG A 102 -11.44 -11.09 0.00
N ASP A 103 -10.57 -10.69 0.90
CA ASP A 103 -10.51 -9.31 1.41
C ASP A 103 -10.17 -8.33 0.30
N TYR A 104 -9.24 -8.69 -0.58
CA TYR A 104 -8.91 -7.87 -1.75
C TYR A 104 -10.13 -7.64 -2.64
N VAL A 105 -10.78 -8.73 -3.08
CA VAL A 105 -11.93 -8.66 -3.99
C VAL A 105 -13.14 -7.98 -3.36
N ARG A 106 -13.34 -8.17 -2.04
CA ARG A 106 -14.50 -7.61 -1.33
C ARG A 106 -14.39 -6.11 -1.10
N SER A 107 -13.22 -5.62 -0.67
CA SER A 107 -13.09 -4.24 -0.17
C SER A 107 -11.78 -3.56 -0.51
N GLN A 108 -10.62 -4.23 -0.40
CA GLN A 108 -9.34 -3.51 -0.55
C GLN A 108 -9.15 -2.98 -1.98
N ARG A 109 -9.61 -3.71 -3.00
CA ARG A 109 -9.50 -3.28 -4.41
C ARG A 109 -10.08 -1.88 -4.65
N SER A 110 -11.18 -1.52 -3.99
CA SER A 110 -11.83 -0.22 -4.16
C SER A 110 -11.42 0.82 -3.11
N LEU A 111 -11.01 0.38 -1.92
CA LEU A 111 -10.74 1.28 -0.79
C LEU A 111 -9.26 1.64 -0.66
N LEU A 112 -8.34 0.69 -0.92
CA LEU A 112 -6.92 0.88 -0.71
C LEU A 112 -6.29 1.57 -1.94
N GLY A 113 -5.67 2.72 -1.69
CA GLY A 113 -4.84 3.43 -2.63
C GLY A 113 -3.37 3.17 -2.35
N TRP A 114 -2.55 3.30 -3.39
CA TRP A 114 -1.10 3.41 -3.25
C TRP A 114 -0.60 4.41 -4.28
N ALA A 115 0.35 5.25 -3.89
CA ALA A 115 0.98 6.18 -4.83
C ALA A 115 2.43 6.46 -4.45
N ILE A 116 3.22 6.83 -5.46
CA ILE A 116 4.49 7.50 -5.26
C ILE A 116 4.20 8.99 -5.10
N PHE A 117 4.54 9.53 -3.94
CA PHE A 117 4.48 10.96 -3.62
C PHE A 117 5.85 11.58 -3.79
N VAL A 118 5.93 12.69 -4.51
CA VAL A 118 7.17 13.42 -4.78
C VAL A 118 7.17 14.74 -4.01
N GLY A 119 8.02 14.83 -2.99
CA GLY A 119 8.20 16.02 -2.15
C GLY A 119 9.50 16.76 -2.47
N ARG A 120 9.44 18.07 -2.68
CA ARG A 120 10.62 18.93 -2.84
C ARG A 120 11.04 19.52 -1.49
N LYS A 121 12.32 19.36 -1.14
CA LYS A 121 12.89 19.97 0.07
C LYS A 121 12.99 21.49 -0.08
N GLY A 122 12.37 22.21 0.85
CA GLY A 122 12.52 23.66 1.00
C GLY A 122 13.95 24.09 1.29
#